data_AF-A0A7K4Q0P7-F1
#
_entry.id   AF-A0A7K4Q0P7-F1
#
_cell.length_a   1.000
_cell.length_b   1.000
_cell.length_c   1.000
_cell.angle_alpha   90.00
_cell.angle_beta   90.00
_cell.angle_gamma   90.00
#
_symmetry.space_group_name_H-M   'P 1'
#
loop_
_entity.id
_entity.type
_entity.pdbx_description
1 polymer ?
#
loop_
_entity_poly.entity_id
_entity_poly.type
_entity_poly.pdbx_seq_one_letter_code
_entity_poly.pdbx_strand_id
1 'polypeptide(L)'
;GVLTGRCVPYNATLRTCEIQGWCPPEVDTIDVPVMLEAENFTLLIKNSIRFPLFGFEKTNLPPPGSGVELGRCRFHPQLQPLCPILRLGDVARLAGQDFSALAATGGVLGIKIGWVCDLDRAWERCLPRYSFTRLDSLARTPAPGYNFRYGQDTHGTGVCTAWHSSCHHVPMSPCHRRHARYYRWPDGSERRTLIKAFGIRFDVLVYGSVRVGPGTCGVTGGWGLWPTRALLPQAGKFGIVPTLINTVAAFTSIGV
;
A
#
# COMPACT_ATOMS: atom_id res chain seq x y z
N GLY A 1 20.63 20.60 -8.75
CA GLY A 1 20.30 21.90 -9.36
C GLY A 1 21.01 22.02 -10.70
N VAL A 2 21.04 23.21 -11.28
CA VAL A 2 21.82 23.52 -12.49
C VAL A 2 23.20 24.03 -12.07
N LEU A 3 24.27 23.56 -12.72
CA LEU A 3 25.63 24.03 -12.40
C LEU A 3 25.82 25.49 -12.85
N THR A 4 26.36 26.33 -11.98
CA THR A 4 26.65 27.75 -12.31
C THR A 4 28.01 27.93 -13.00
N GLY A 5 28.85 26.88 -13.00
CA GLY A 5 30.22 26.91 -13.53
C GLY A 5 31.27 27.42 -12.52
N ARG A 6 30.87 27.80 -11.30
CA ARG A 6 31.79 28.25 -10.25
C ARG A 6 32.16 27.13 -9.29
N CYS A 7 33.37 27.18 -8.73
CA CYS A 7 33.86 26.27 -7.71
C CYS A 7 33.94 26.98 -6.35
N VAL A 8 33.08 26.57 -5.41
CA VAL A 8 32.92 27.19 -4.09
C VAL A 8 33.38 26.22 -2.98
N PRO A 9 33.93 26.72 -1.86
CA PRO A 9 34.21 25.87 -0.71
C PRO A 9 32.91 25.37 -0.07
N TYR A 10 32.74 24.05 0.06
CA TYR A 10 31.64 23.42 0.80
C TYR A 10 31.95 23.34 2.30
N ASN A 11 33.20 23.02 2.63
CA ASN A 11 33.75 23.06 3.99
C ASN A 11 35.24 23.48 3.92
N ALA A 12 35.92 23.62 5.06
CA ALA A 12 37.32 24.03 5.12
C ALA A 12 38.27 23.16 4.27
N THR A 13 37.93 21.88 4.06
CA THR A 13 38.75 20.89 3.35
C THR A 13 38.23 20.52 1.96
N LEU A 14 36.96 20.83 1.63
CA LEU A 14 36.29 20.33 0.43
C LEU A 14 35.72 21.49 -0.39
N ARG A 15 36.05 21.53 -1.69
CA ARG A 15 35.45 22.45 -2.67
C ARG A 15 34.57 21.68 -3.64
N THR A 16 33.40 22.22 -3.95
CA THR A 16 32.41 21.59 -4.83
C THR A 16 31.92 22.57 -5.89
N CYS A 17 31.22 22.06 -6.91
CA CYS A 17 30.59 22.92 -7.91
C CYS A 17 29.37 23.62 -7.31
N GLU A 18 29.26 24.93 -7.54
CA GLU A 18 28.08 25.69 -7.15
C GLU A 18 26.89 25.33 -8.05
N ILE A 19 25.70 25.25 -7.44
CA ILE A 19 24.45 24.92 -8.12
C ILE A 19 23.40 26.01 -7.87
N GLN A 20 22.58 26.26 -8.89
CA GLN A 20 21.33 27.01 -8.77
C GLN A 20 20.16 26.02 -8.57
N GLY A 21 19.39 26.23 -7.52
CA GLY A 21 18.25 25.39 -7.17
C GLY A 21 17.83 25.57 -5.71
N TRP A 22 17.18 24.55 -5.14
CA TRP A 22 16.83 24.55 -3.73
C TRP A 22 18.06 24.35 -2.85
N CYS A 23 18.29 25.32 -1.97
CA CYS A 23 19.42 25.36 -1.07
C CYS A 23 18.95 25.40 0.39
N PRO A 24 19.69 24.78 1.34
CA PRO A 24 20.91 23.99 1.11
C PRO A 24 20.64 22.63 0.42
N PRO A 25 21.64 22.02 -0.22
CA PRO A 25 21.50 20.68 -0.78
C PRO A 25 21.38 19.61 0.33
N GLU A 26 20.66 18.54 0.04
CA GLU A 26 20.52 17.36 0.92
C GLU A 26 21.89 16.71 1.20
N VAL A 27 22.14 16.35 2.46
CA VAL A 27 23.34 15.64 2.89
C VAL A 27 22.99 14.18 3.13
N ASP A 28 23.36 13.31 2.19
CA ASP A 28 22.98 11.88 2.19
C ASP A 28 24.00 10.99 2.93
N THR A 29 24.88 11.57 3.74
CA THR A 29 25.93 10.84 4.49
C THR A 29 25.57 10.59 5.94
N ILE A 30 24.43 11.11 6.40
CA ILE A 30 23.97 10.96 7.79
C ILE A 30 23.06 9.73 7.85
N ASP A 31 23.42 8.77 8.70
CA ASP A 31 22.57 7.62 8.97
C ASP A 31 21.41 8.05 9.88
N VAL A 32 20.18 7.79 9.45
CA VAL A 32 18.96 8.26 10.12
C VAL A 32 18.31 7.07 10.84
N PRO A 33 17.95 7.21 12.12
CA PRO A 33 17.36 6.10 12.86
C PRO A 33 16.04 5.63 12.25
N VAL A 34 15.81 4.32 12.34
CA VAL A 34 14.57 3.66 11.91
C VAL A 34 13.51 3.78 13.01
N MET A 35 12.27 4.07 12.60
CA MET A 35 11.10 4.11 13.48
C MET A 35 10.62 2.67 13.74
N LEU A 36 11.16 2.05 14.80
CA LEU A 36 10.84 0.67 15.18
C LEU A 36 9.37 0.51 15.64
N GLU A 37 8.72 1.58 16.09
CA GLU A 37 7.31 1.59 16.46
C GLU A 37 6.40 1.20 15.29
N ALA A 38 6.87 1.39 14.06
CA ALA A 38 6.16 1.01 12.84
C ALA A 38 5.88 -0.50 12.78
N GLU A 39 6.66 -1.34 13.47
CA GLU A 39 6.42 -2.79 13.55
C GLU A 39 5.04 -3.10 14.17
N ASN A 40 4.57 -2.24 15.08
CA ASN A 40 3.31 -2.38 15.80
C ASN A 40 2.11 -1.76 15.09
N PHE A 41 2.32 -1.12 13.95
CA PHE A 41 1.21 -0.59 13.17
C PHE A 41 0.34 -1.71 12.61
N THR A 42 -0.94 -1.40 12.43
CA THR A 42 -1.93 -2.35 11.94
C THR A 42 -2.57 -1.86 10.66
N LEU A 43 -2.64 -2.74 9.67
CA LEU A 43 -3.27 -2.51 8.39
C LEU A 43 -4.61 -3.24 8.34
N LEU A 44 -5.70 -2.49 8.21
CA LEU A 44 -7.03 -3.05 7.89
C LEU A 44 -7.18 -3.13 6.37
N ILE A 45 -7.35 -4.35 5.85
CA ILE A 45 -7.60 -4.55 4.42
C ILE A 45 -9.08 -4.82 4.20
N LYS A 46 -9.77 -3.91 3.51
CA LYS A 46 -11.14 -4.12 3.03
C LYS A 46 -11.08 -4.61 1.59
N ASN A 47 -11.46 -5.86 1.35
CA ASN A 47 -11.48 -6.48 0.03
C ASN A 47 -12.88 -7.01 -0.29
N SER A 48 -13.41 -6.59 -1.44
CA SER A 48 -14.63 -7.13 -2.05
C SER A 48 -14.28 -7.78 -3.38
N ILE A 49 -14.84 -8.95 -3.63
CA ILE A 49 -14.72 -9.68 -4.88
C ILE A 49 -16.10 -9.87 -5.51
N ARG A 50 -16.12 -9.85 -6.85
CA ARG A 50 -17.29 -10.19 -7.66
C ARG A 50 -16.85 -11.15 -8.75
N PHE A 51 -17.61 -12.21 -8.95
CA PHE A 51 -17.54 -13.08 -10.12
C PHE A 51 -18.73 -12.78 -11.03
N PRO A 52 -18.60 -11.89 -12.03
CA PRO A 52 -19.74 -11.37 -12.80
C PRO A 52 -20.51 -12.45 -13.55
N LEU A 53 -19.80 -13.47 -14.05
CA LEU A 53 -20.38 -14.60 -14.78
C LEU A 53 -21.39 -15.41 -13.94
N PHE A 54 -21.23 -15.41 -12.61
CA PHE A 54 -22.06 -16.18 -11.69
C PHE A 54 -22.94 -15.29 -10.80
N GLY A 55 -22.89 -13.96 -10.97
CA GLY A 55 -23.58 -13.02 -10.08
C GLY A 55 -23.17 -13.12 -8.60
N PHE A 56 -21.99 -13.68 -8.31
CA PHE A 56 -21.52 -13.91 -6.95
C PHE A 56 -20.68 -12.72 -6.46
N GLU A 57 -20.97 -12.25 -5.25
CA GLU A 57 -20.22 -11.18 -4.57
C GLU A 57 -19.89 -11.61 -3.13
N LYS A 58 -18.68 -11.31 -2.67
CA LYS A 58 -18.28 -11.57 -1.28
C LYS A 58 -17.22 -10.59 -0.81
N THR A 59 -17.18 -10.36 0.49
CA THR A 59 -16.20 -9.49 1.16
C THR A 59 -15.41 -10.28 2.20
N ASN A 60 -14.18 -9.85 2.49
CA ASN A 60 -13.36 -10.39 3.57
C ASN A 60 -13.76 -9.85 4.95
N LEU A 61 -14.74 -8.96 5.02
CA LEU A 61 -15.27 -8.42 6.27
C LEU A 61 -16.41 -9.29 6.81
N PRO A 62 -16.52 -9.43 8.14
CA PRO A 62 -17.66 -10.12 8.73
C PRO A 62 -18.96 -9.36 8.42
N PRO A 63 -20.11 -10.06 8.26
CA PRO A 63 -21.37 -9.42 7.96
C PRO A 63 -21.83 -8.49 9.11
N PRO A 64 -22.57 -7.41 8.80
CA PRO A 64 -23.07 -6.48 9.80
C PRO A 64 -23.97 -7.22 10.80
N GLY A 65 -23.71 -7.04 12.11
CA GLY A 65 -24.48 -7.68 13.18
C GLY A 65 -23.92 -9.02 13.70
N SER A 66 -22.80 -9.51 13.16
CA SER A 66 -22.15 -10.77 13.59
C SER A 66 -21.45 -10.72 14.97
N GLY A 67 -21.48 -9.57 15.67
CA GLY A 67 -20.82 -9.42 16.98
C GLY A 67 -19.30 -9.46 16.96
N VAL A 68 -18.67 -9.65 15.79
CA VAL A 68 -17.21 -9.67 15.63
C VAL A 68 -16.67 -8.25 15.71
N GLU A 69 -16.12 -7.89 16.86
CA GLU A 69 -15.45 -6.61 17.06
C GLU A 69 -14.15 -6.53 16.25
N LEU A 70 -14.20 -5.81 15.14
CA LEU A 70 -13.01 -5.45 14.36
C LEU A 70 -11.94 -4.76 15.21
N GLY A 71 -12.29 -4.11 16.32
CA GLY A 71 -11.32 -3.43 17.19
C GLY A 71 -10.28 -4.37 17.83
N ARG A 72 -10.62 -5.64 18.05
CA ARG A 72 -9.78 -6.57 18.85
C ARG A 72 -9.15 -7.70 18.05
N CYS A 73 -9.65 -8.00 16.86
CA CYS A 73 -9.08 -9.11 16.08
C CYS A 73 -7.68 -8.77 15.56
N ARG A 74 -6.84 -9.80 15.45
CA ARG A 74 -5.53 -9.75 14.79
C ARG A 74 -5.39 -10.99 13.93
N PHE A 75 -4.94 -10.79 12.69
CA PHE A 75 -4.69 -11.90 11.78
C PHE A 75 -3.64 -12.84 12.35
N HIS A 76 -3.95 -14.15 12.34
CA HIS A 76 -2.98 -15.20 12.64
C HIS A 76 -3.28 -16.40 11.73
N PRO A 77 -2.28 -17.03 11.08
CA PRO A 77 -2.53 -18.04 10.05
C PRO A 77 -3.34 -19.25 10.55
N GLN A 78 -3.18 -19.63 11.82
CA GLN A 78 -3.90 -20.73 12.47
C GLN A 78 -5.06 -20.28 13.37
N LEU A 79 -4.83 -19.30 14.26
CA LEU A 79 -5.80 -18.92 15.29
C LEU A 79 -6.94 -18.05 14.76
N GLN A 80 -6.64 -17.09 13.89
CA GLN A 80 -7.59 -16.10 13.38
C GLN A 80 -7.32 -15.78 11.90
N PRO A 81 -7.46 -16.78 10.99
CA PRO A 81 -7.09 -16.62 9.58
C PRO A 81 -8.02 -15.68 8.79
N LEU A 82 -9.20 -15.37 9.34
CA LEU A 82 -10.19 -14.51 8.69
C LEU A 82 -10.16 -13.05 9.16
N CYS A 83 -9.35 -12.70 10.16
CA CYS A 83 -9.27 -11.32 10.61
C CYS A 83 -8.60 -10.43 9.54
N PRO A 84 -9.23 -9.32 9.12
CA PRO A 84 -8.70 -8.43 8.08
C PRO A 84 -7.69 -7.41 8.59
N ILE A 85 -7.28 -7.48 9.86
CA ILE A 85 -6.33 -6.55 10.49
C ILE A 85 -5.00 -7.24 10.73
N LEU A 86 -3.97 -6.74 10.05
CA LEU A 86 -2.64 -7.33 10.02
C LEU A 86 -1.65 -6.39 10.71
N ARG A 87 -0.85 -6.91 11.63
CA ARG A 87 0.28 -6.16 12.20
C ARG A 87 1.46 -6.18 11.22
N LEU A 88 2.11 -5.04 10.99
CA LEU A 88 3.17 -4.94 9.98
C LEU A 88 4.37 -5.85 10.27
N GLY A 89 4.76 -5.99 11.55
CA GLY A 89 5.80 -6.92 11.96
C GLY A 89 5.49 -8.38 11.63
N ASP A 90 4.23 -8.80 11.82
CA ASP A 90 3.80 -10.16 11.51
C ASP A 90 3.81 -10.40 10.00
N VAL A 91 3.41 -9.40 9.20
CA VAL A 91 3.49 -9.47 7.73
C VAL A 91 4.94 -9.64 7.26
N ALA A 92 5.88 -8.86 7.80
CA ALA A 92 7.30 -8.97 7.48
C ALA A 92 7.86 -10.36 7.84
N ARG A 93 7.53 -10.85 9.05
CA ARG A 93 7.95 -12.17 9.53
C ARG A 93 7.38 -13.31 8.69
N LEU A 94 6.10 -13.25 8.32
CA LEU A 94 5.46 -14.25 7.46
C LEU A 94 5.99 -14.21 6.02
N ALA A 95 6.52 -13.08 5.57
CA ALA A 95 7.26 -12.95 4.31
C ALA A 95 8.73 -13.41 4.43
N GLY A 96 9.17 -13.89 5.61
CA GLY A 96 10.52 -14.35 5.87
C GLY A 96 11.55 -13.22 5.91
N GLN A 97 11.14 -12.00 6.27
CA GLN A 97 12.02 -10.84 6.38
C GLN A 97 12.16 -10.40 7.84
N ASP A 98 13.31 -9.81 8.17
CA ASP A 98 13.47 -9.06 9.40
C ASP A 98 12.97 -7.62 9.22
N PHE A 99 12.14 -7.16 10.16
CA PHE A 99 11.52 -5.83 10.06
C PHE A 99 12.57 -4.72 10.17
N SER A 100 13.55 -4.87 11.07
CA SER A 100 14.55 -3.83 11.32
C SER A 100 15.45 -3.58 10.11
N ALA A 101 15.97 -4.65 9.52
CA ALA A 101 16.78 -4.58 8.30
C ALA A 101 15.98 -4.06 7.10
N LEU A 102 14.74 -4.54 6.93
CA LEU A 102 13.87 -4.13 5.82
C LEU A 102 13.45 -2.65 5.94
N ALA A 103 13.25 -2.16 7.16
CA ALA A 103 12.90 -0.78 7.43
C ALA A 103 14.07 0.21 7.23
N ALA A 104 15.32 -0.26 7.40
CA ALA A 104 16.52 0.52 7.12
C ALA A 104 16.77 0.67 5.61
N THR A 105 16.69 -0.42 4.85
CA THR A 105 16.92 -0.37 3.39
C THR A 105 15.68 0.07 2.60
N GLY A 106 14.50 -0.08 3.20
CA GLY A 106 13.23 -0.11 2.49
C GLY A 106 13.05 -1.40 1.69
N GLY A 107 11.83 -1.63 1.21
CA GLY A 107 11.52 -2.76 0.33
C GLY A 107 10.04 -2.86 0.00
N VAL A 108 9.67 -3.92 -0.75
CA VAL A 108 8.29 -4.11 -1.20
C VAL A 108 7.78 -5.48 -0.76
N LEU A 109 6.74 -5.49 0.06
CA LEU A 109 6.06 -6.71 0.50
C LEU A 109 4.72 -6.86 -0.23
N GLY A 110 4.44 -8.08 -0.69
CA GLY A 110 3.19 -8.46 -1.32
C GLY A 110 2.28 -9.17 -0.33
N ILE A 111 1.05 -8.68 -0.18
CA ILE A 111 -0.03 -9.33 0.57
C ILE A 111 -0.99 -9.95 -0.43
N LYS A 112 -0.93 -11.27 -0.62
CA LYS A 112 -1.78 -11.94 -1.59
C LYS A 112 -3.05 -12.46 -0.92
N ILE A 113 -4.20 -12.16 -1.50
CA ILE A 113 -5.52 -12.60 -1.05
C ILE A 113 -6.13 -13.50 -2.13
N GLY A 114 -6.19 -14.79 -1.84
CA GLY A 114 -6.72 -15.81 -2.75
C GLY A 114 -8.17 -16.18 -2.44
N TRP A 115 -9.03 -16.11 -3.46
CA TRP A 115 -10.43 -16.55 -3.44
C TRP A 115 -10.63 -17.74 -4.38
N VAL A 116 -10.21 -18.92 -3.93
CA VAL A 116 -10.40 -20.17 -4.67
C VAL A 116 -11.68 -20.82 -4.15
N CYS A 117 -12.76 -20.69 -4.92
CA CYS A 117 -14.10 -21.06 -4.49
C CYS A 117 -14.71 -22.12 -5.40
N ASP A 118 -15.46 -23.02 -4.79
CA ASP A 118 -16.24 -24.06 -5.45
C ASP A 118 -17.72 -23.70 -5.25
N LEU A 119 -18.36 -23.16 -6.28
CA LEU A 119 -19.73 -22.62 -6.20
C LEU A 119 -20.81 -23.69 -6.20
N ASP A 120 -20.46 -24.96 -6.43
CA ASP A 120 -21.36 -26.09 -6.15
C ASP A 120 -21.57 -26.28 -4.66
N ARG A 121 -20.58 -25.87 -3.86
CA ARG A 121 -20.63 -25.92 -2.41
C ARG A 121 -21.29 -24.66 -1.88
N ALA A 122 -21.70 -24.73 -0.60
CA ALA A 122 -22.31 -23.61 0.09
C ALA A 122 -21.46 -22.32 0.01
N TRP A 123 -22.14 -21.19 -0.23
CA TRP A 123 -21.58 -19.84 -0.38
C TRP A 123 -20.62 -19.45 0.78
N GLU A 124 -20.89 -19.96 1.98
CA GLU A 124 -20.12 -19.71 3.20
C GLU A 124 -18.68 -20.24 3.12
N ARG A 125 -18.45 -21.34 2.39
CA ARG A 125 -17.13 -22.01 2.31
C ARG A 125 -16.12 -21.28 1.42
N CYS A 126 -16.58 -20.31 0.63
CA CYS A 126 -15.71 -19.43 -0.15
C CYS A 126 -15.05 -18.41 0.80
N LEU A 127 -13.87 -18.73 1.33
CA LEU A 127 -13.16 -17.90 2.32
C LEU A 127 -11.83 -17.39 1.74
N PRO A 128 -11.39 -16.18 2.11
CA PRO A 128 -10.11 -15.64 1.65
C PRO A 128 -8.95 -16.41 2.27
N ARG A 129 -7.86 -16.55 1.50
CA ARG A 129 -6.57 -17.07 1.99
C ARG A 129 -5.49 -16.02 1.82
N TYR A 130 -4.85 -15.65 2.92
CA TYR A 130 -3.75 -14.69 2.93
C TYR A 130 -2.40 -15.40 2.78
N SER A 131 -1.50 -14.82 1.98
CA SER A 131 -0.09 -15.21 1.92
C SER A 131 0.80 -13.98 1.71
N PHE A 132 2.05 -14.07 2.16
CA PHE A 132 2.96 -12.93 2.23
C PHE A 132 4.28 -13.28 1.54
N THR A 133 4.85 -12.31 0.83
CA THR A 133 6.13 -12.48 0.12
C THR A 133 6.84 -11.15 -0.01
N ARG A 134 8.16 -11.18 -0.14
CA ARG A 134 8.91 -10.04 -0.67
C ARG A 134 8.79 -10.01 -2.19
N LEU A 135 8.57 -8.82 -2.77
CA LEU A 135 8.39 -8.62 -4.22
C LEU A 135 9.64 -8.02 -4.89
N ASP A 136 10.46 -7.30 -4.14
CA ASP A 136 11.71 -6.68 -4.60
C ASP A 136 12.94 -7.60 -4.46
N SER A 137 12.75 -8.92 -4.44
CA SER A 137 13.85 -9.91 -4.27
C SER A 137 14.91 -9.87 -5.37
N LEU A 138 14.66 -9.17 -6.48
CA LEU A 138 15.60 -8.95 -7.58
C LEU A 138 16.38 -7.63 -7.45
N ALA A 139 16.13 -6.81 -6.43
CA ALA A 139 16.88 -5.57 -6.19
C ALA A 139 18.36 -5.91 -5.91
N ARG A 140 19.23 -5.62 -6.88
CA ARG A 140 20.68 -5.80 -6.78
C ARG A 140 21.34 -4.45 -6.51
N THR A 141 22.55 -4.48 -5.99
CA THR A 141 23.46 -3.33 -6.04
C THR A 141 23.58 -2.85 -7.50
N PRO A 142 23.43 -1.54 -7.77
CA PRO A 142 23.59 -0.40 -6.86
C PRO A 142 22.30 0.13 -6.19
N ALA A 143 21.14 -0.51 -6.34
CA ALA A 143 19.86 -0.01 -5.82
C ALA A 143 19.19 -0.98 -4.82
N PRO A 144 19.74 -1.11 -3.59
CA PRO A 144 19.09 -1.92 -2.56
C PRO A 144 17.83 -1.21 -2.03
N GLY A 145 16.70 -1.93 -2.03
CA GLY A 145 15.48 -1.53 -1.32
C GLY A 145 14.59 -0.50 -2.03
N TYR A 146 13.91 0.34 -1.24
CA TYR A 146 12.88 1.27 -1.72
C TYR A 146 12.93 2.61 -0.96
N ASN A 147 13.17 3.71 -1.69
CA ASN A 147 13.15 5.07 -1.17
C ASN A 147 12.52 6.03 -2.18
N PHE A 148 12.02 7.15 -1.69
CA PHE A 148 11.54 8.26 -2.53
C PHE A 148 11.76 9.60 -1.82
N ARG A 149 11.85 10.66 -2.61
CA ARG A 149 11.99 12.04 -2.13
C ARG A 149 10.69 12.80 -2.36
N TYR A 150 10.27 13.56 -1.36
CA TYR A 150 9.12 14.46 -1.46
C TYR A 150 9.44 15.81 -0.82
N GLY A 151 9.03 16.90 -1.48
CA GLY A 151 9.15 18.25 -0.93
C GLY A 151 7.82 18.67 -0.30
N GLN A 152 7.85 19.08 0.98
CA GLN A 152 6.71 19.65 1.68
C GLN A 152 7.01 21.12 2.02
N ASP A 153 6.15 22.03 1.58
CA ASP A 153 6.23 23.44 1.98
C ASP A 153 5.96 23.52 3.49
N THR A 154 6.91 24.04 4.26
CA THR A 154 6.78 24.12 5.72
C THR A 154 5.86 25.28 6.11
N HIS A 155 4.98 25.07 7.09
CA HIS A 155 4.44 26.18 7.88
C HIS A 155 5.26 26.23 9.17
N GLY A 156 6.13 27.24 9.30
CA GLY A 156 6.74 27.54 10.59
C GLY A 156 5.75 28.33 11.46
N THR A 157 5.09 27.66 12.41
CA THR A 157 4.50 28.33 13.57
C THR A 157 5.63 28.72 14.54
N GLY A 158 5.94 30.01 14.65
CA GLY A 158 6.91 30.53 15.63
C GLY A 158 7.20 32.03 15.42
N VAL A 159 7.06 32.81 16.50
CA VAL A 159 6.85 34.27 16.57
C VAL A 159 8.17 35.06 16.72
N CYS A 160 8.26 36.27 16.13
CA CYS A 160 8.88 37.46 16.75
C CYS A 160 8.37 38.76 16.10
N THR A 161 8.33 39.80 16.94
CA THR A 161 7.49 41.00 16.97
C THR A 161 7.91 42.17 16.07
N ALA A 162 6.93 42.89 15.50
CA ALA A 162 6.69 44.33 15.70
C ALA A 162 5.76 44.93 14.63
N TRP A 163 4.60 45.42 15.10
CA TRP A 163 3.79 46.52 14.56
C TRP A 163 2.94 46.36 13.28
N HIS A 164 1.69 46.80 13.46
CA HIS A 164 0.61 47.12 12.50
C HIS A 164 -0.33 46.00 12.02
N SER A 165 -1.38 45.80 12.84
CA SER A 165 -2.81 45.82 12.48
C SER A 165 -3.23 45.64 11.01
N SER A 166 -3.77 44.46 10.70
CA SER A 166 -5.19 44.24 10.34
C SER A 166 -5.35 42.98 9.49
N CYS A 167 -6.08 41.97 10.01
CA CYS A 167 -6.46 40.77 9.28
C CYS A 167 -7.78 40.99 8.54
N HIS A 168 -7.83 40.76 7.22
CA HIS A 168 -9.07 40.51 6.51
C HIS A 168 -9.20 39.00 6.20
N HIS A 169 -10.26 38.39 6.72
CA HIS A 169 -10.70 37.04 6.39
C HIS A 169 -11.31 36.99 4.99
N VAL A 170 -10.94 35.99 4.19
CA VAL A 170 -11.74 35.51 3.05
C VAL A 170 -11.96 34.01 3.21
N PRO A 171 -13.21 33.49 3.16
CA PRO A 171 -13.49 32.08 3.27
C PRO A 171 -13.57 31.43 1.87
N MET A 172 -12.94 30.27 1.66
CA MET A 172 -13.34 29.37 0.57
C MET A 172 -13.26 27.89 0.97
N SER A 173 -14.31 27.19 0.52
CA SER A 173 -14.80 25.87 0.86
C SER A 173 -13.96 24.71 0.29
N PRO A 174 -14.24 23.45 0.69
CA PRO A 174 -13.34 22.32 0.52
C PRO A 174 -13.62 21.53 -0.76
N CYS A 175 -12.57 21.16 -1.51
CA CYS A 175 -12.60 20.03 -2.44
C CYS A 175 -11.19 19.45 -2.70
N HIS A 176 -11.20 18.24 -3.22
CA HIS A 176 -10.31 17.12 -2.85
C HIS A 176 -9.36 16.73 -4.00
N ARG A 177 -8.04 16.78 -3.78
CA ARG A 177 -6.97 15.80 -4.18
C ARG A 177 -5.61 16.46 -4.54
N ARG A 178 -4.57 15.88 -3.91
CA ARG A 178 -3.18 15.61 -4.32
C ARG A 178 -2.31 16.73 -4.95
N HIS A 179 -1.23 17.00 -4.20
CA HIS A 179 0.02 17.70 -4.49
C HIS A 179 0.06 19.21 -4.16
N ALA A 180 1.01 19.51 -3.25
CA ALA A 180 1.56 20.79 -2.82
C ALA A 180 0.62 22.00 -2.72
N ARG A 181 0.41 22.44 -1.48
CA ARG A 181 -0.30 23.66 -1.13
C ARG A 181 0.76 24.74 -1.02
N TYR A 182 0.90 25.57 -2.04
CA TYR A 182 1.92 26.61 -2.10
C TYR A 182 1.58 27.72 -1.11
N TYR A 183 2.40 27.89 -0.09
CA TYR A 183 2.31 29.01 0.83
C TYR A 183 3.59 29.83 0.75
N ARG A 184 3.42 31.12 0.55
CA ARG A 184 4.51 32.10 0.58
C ARG A 184 4.67 32.62 2.00
N TRP A 185 5.90 32.80 2.44
CA TRP A 185 6.17 33.51 3.68
C TRP A 185 5.74 34.97 3.59
N PRO A 186 5.64 35.69 4.73
CA PRO A 186 5.31 37.12 4.74
C PRO A 186 6.26 38.01 3.91
N ASP A 187 7.48 37.53 3.64
CA ASP A 187 8.49 38.17 2.79
C ASP A 187 8.34 37.85 1.28
N GLY A 188 7.32 37.06 0.91
CA GLY A 188 7.08 36.61 -0.47
C GLY A 188 7.98 35.45 -0.92
N SER A 189 8.88 34.95 -0.06
CA SER A 189 9.77 33.83 -0.38
C SER A 189 9.09 32.47 -0.22
N GLU A 190 9.43 31.53 -1.10
CA GLU A 190 8.98 30.13 -1.03
C GLU A 190 10.06 29.30 -0.33
N ARG A 191 9.67 28.54 0.70
CA ARG A 191 10.56 27.63 1.43
C ARG A 191 9.93 26.25 1.47
N ARG A 192 10.78 25.22 1.40
CA ARG A 192 10.37 23.82 1.48
C ARG A 192 11.25 23.04 2.43
N THR A 193 10.68 21.98 2.99
CA THR A 193 11.39 20.89 3.64
C THR A 193 11.43 19.73 2.66
N LEU A 194 12.64 19.31 2.29
CA LEU A 194 12.84 18.12 1.50
C LEU A 194 12.91 16.93 2.46
N ILE A 195 12.14 15.89 2.18
CA ILE A 195 12.14 14.66 2.97
C ILE A 195 12.61 13.53 2.06
N LYS A 196 13.63 12.81 2.51
CA LYS A 196 13.99 11.50 1.97
C LYS A 196 13.40 10.43 2.87
N ALA A 197 12.41 9.70 2.36
CA ALA A 197 11.73 8.66 3.12
C ALA A 197 12.18 7.28 2.66
N PHE A 198 12.56 6.44 3.63
CA PHE A 198 12.68 5.00 3.42
C PHE A 198 11.49 4.31 4.08
N GLY A 199 11.02 3.26 3.43
CA GLY A 199 9.76 2.65 3.84
C GLY A 199 9.54 1.30 3.22
N ILE A 200 8.55 0.62 3.78
CA ILE A 200 8.06 -0.66 3.28
C ILE A 200 6.79 -0.38 2.49
N ARG A 201 6.80 -0.69 1.19
CA ARG A 201 5.61 -0.64 0.35
C ARG A 201 4.87 -1.97 0.42
N PHE A 202 3.59 -1.93 0.74
CA PHE A 202 2.70 -3.08 0.76
C PHE A 202 1.80 -3.07 -0.48
N ASP A 203 1.94 -4.08 -1.33
CA ASP A 203 1.10 -4.28 -2.50
C ASP A 203 0.08 -5.39 -2.21
N VAL A 204 -1.21 -5.04 -2.18
CA VAL A 204 -2.28 -6.02 -1.98
C VAL A 204 -2.64 -6.64 -3.33
N LEU A 205 -2.42 -7.94 -3.46
CA LEU A 205 -2.59 -8.72 -4.68
C LEU A 205 -3.78 -9.67 -4.53
N VAL A 206 -4.90 -9.35 -5.16
CA VAL A 206 -6.12 -10.17 -5.06
C VAL A 206 -6.21 -11.09 -6.27
N TYR A 207 -6.40 -12.38 -6.05
CA TYR A 207 -6.63 -13.37 -7.09
C TYR A 207 -7.76 -14.31 -6.71
N GLY A 208 -8.41 -14.92 -7.69
CA GLY A 208 -9.49 -15.85 -7.43
C GLY A 208 -9.76 -16.77 -8.61
N SER A 209 -10.36 -17.91 -8.31
CA SER A 209 -10.79 -18.89 -9.30
C SER A 209 -12.07 -19.56 -8.81
N VAL A 210 -13.01 -19.73 -9.71
CA VAL A 210 -14.27 -20.43 -9.44
C VAL A 210 -14.26 -21.79 -10.11
N ARG A 211 -14.66 -22.82 -9.38
CA ARG A 211 -15.07 -24.11 -9.94
C ARG A 211 -16.58 -24.25 -9.80
N VAL A 212 -17.19 -24.75 -10.86
CA VAL A 212 -18.57 -25.22 -10.90
C VAL A 212 -18.44 -26.63 -11.47
N GLY A 213 -18.92 -27.61 -10.75
CA GLY A 213 -18.97 -28.98 -11.22
C GLY A 213 -20.10 -29.16 -12.22
N PRO A 214 -20.18 -30.35 -12.84
CA PRO A 214 -21.24 -30.66 -13.77
C PRO A 214 -22.56 -30.78 -12.99
N GLY A 215 -23.24 -29.65 -12.81
CA GLY A 215 -24.62 -29.66 -12.35
C GLY A 215 -25.44 -30.50 -13.32
N THR A 216 -26.14 -31.51 -12.80
CA THR A 216 -27.22 -32.17 -13.53
C THR A 216 -28.23 -31.10 -13.89
N CYS A 217 -28.21 -30.60 -15.13
CA CYS A 217 -29.35 -29.91 -15.71
C CYS A 217 -30.51 -30.92 -15.68
N GLY A 218 -31.37 -30.80 -14.67
CA GLY A 218 -32.62 -31.53 -14.60
C GLY A 218 -33.45 -31.13 -15.82
N VAL A 219 -33.50 -32.03 -16.80
CA VAL A 219 -34.42 -31.93 -17.92
C VAL A 219 -35.79 -32.33 -17.38
N THR A 220 -36.58 -31.38 -16.90
CA THR A 220 -38.01 -31.61 -16.73
C THR A 220 -38.67 -31.52 -18.10
N GLY A 221 -38.91 -32.68 -18.72
CA GLY A 221 -39.84 -32.82 -19.84
C GLY A 221 -39.37 -33.79 -20.92
N GLY A 222 -40.07 -34.92 -21.04
CA GLY A 222 -40.22 -35.63 -22.32
C GLY A 222 -39.40 -36.90 -22.49
N TRP A 223 -40.11 -38.01 -22.66
CA TRP A 223 -39.63 -39.35 -22.98
C TRP A 223 -38.73 -39.39 -24.24
N GLY A 224 -37.60 -40.11 -24.19
CA GLY A 224 -36.79 -40.41 -25.38
C GLY A 224 -35.38 -40.97 -25.11
N LEU A 225 -35.25 -42.28 -25.32
CA LEU A 225 -34.10 -43.20 -25.47
C LEU A 225 -32.65 -42.65 -25.69
N TRP A 226 -31.71 -43.32 -24.99
CA TRP A 226 -30.22 -43.38 -24.92
C TRP A 226 -29.35 -43.16 -26.21
N PRO A 227 -27.99 -43.25 -26.14
CA PRO A 227 -26.99 -42.47 -25.39
C PRO A 227 -25.84 -41.96 -26.29
N THR A 228 -25.43 -40.70 -26.17
CA THR A 228 -24.06 -40.31 -26.54
C THR A 228 -23.44 -39.52 -25.41
N ARG A 229 -22.41 -40.12 -24.80
CA ARG A 229 -21.39 -39.46 -23.98
C ARG A 229 -20.86 -38.23 -24.73
N ALA A 230 -21.49 -37.08 -24.54
CA ALA A 230 -20.82 -35.81 -24.64
C ALA A 230 -20.20 -35.55 -23.27
N LEU A 231 -19.01 -36.12 -23.05
CA LEU A 231 -18.04 -35.49 -22.14
C LEU A 231 -17.78 -34.10 -22.72
N LEU A 232 -18.58 -33.13 -22.31
CA LEU A 232 -18.21 -31.72 -22.43
C LEU A 232 -17.18 -31.49 -21.33
N PRO A 233 -15.88 -31.32 -21.66
CA PRO A 233 -14.96 -30.79 -20.69
C PRO A 233 -15.35 -29.31 -20.58
N GLN A 234 -16.24 -28.97 -19.65
CA GLN A 234 -16.22 -27.61 -19.12
C GLN A 234 -14.98 -27.51 -18.25
N ALA A 235 -13.82 -27.43 -18.93
CA ALA A 235 -12.61 -26.88 -18.38
C ALA A 235 -13.01 -25.51 -17.81
N GLY A 236 -12.87 -25.38 -16.48
CA GLY A 236 -13.20 -24.17 -15.75
C GLY A 236 -12.64 -22.96 -16.47
N LYS A 237 -13.55 -22.13 -16.99
CA LYS A 237 -13.17 -20.92 -17.71
C LYS A 237 -12.53 -19.98 -16.69
N PHE A 238 -11.21 -19.79 -16.80
CA PHE A 238 -10.40 -18.92 -15.95
C PHE A 238 -10.91 -17.48 -16.05
N GLY A 239 -11.79 -17.08 -15.14
CA GLY A 239 -12.10 -15.68 -14.89
C GLY A 239 -11.09 -15.14 -13.88
N ILE A 240 -9.98 -14.56 -14.35
CA ILE A 240 -9.06 -13.80 -13.50
C ILE A 240 -9.85 -12.60 -12.95
N VAL A 241 -10.00 -12.52 -11.63
CA VAL A 241 -10.45 -11.30 -10.96
C VAL A 241 -9.44 -10.19 -11.34
N PRO A 242 -9.87 -9.04 -11.87
CA PRO A 242 -8.93 -7.96 -12.15
C PRO A 242 -8.16 -7.63 -10.87
N THR A 243 -6.83 -7.78 -10.92
CA THR A 243 -5.93 -7.42 -9.83
C THR A 243 -6.04 -5.93 -9.57
N LEU A 244 -6.83 -5.54 -8.57
CA LEU A 244 -6.83 -4.19 -8.02
C LEU A 244 -5.59 -4.05 -7.15
N ILE A 245 -4.54 -3.42 -7.68
CA ILE A 245 -3.34 -3.06 -6.93
C ILE A 245 -3.68 -1.79 -6.12
N ASN A 246 -4.12 -1.98 -4.88
CA ASN A 246 -4.08 -0.89 -3.90
C ASN A 246 -2.69 -0.90 -3.26
N THR A 247 -1.87 0.08 -3.63
CA THR A 247 -0.55 0.31 -3.01
C THR A 247 -0.73 1.06 -1.70
N VAL A 248 -0.27 0.49 -0.59
CA VAL A 248 -0.17 1.18 0.70
C VAL A 248 1.31 1.29 1.05
N ALA A 249 1.82 2.50 1.20
CA ALA A 249 3.19 2.72 1.67
C ALA A 249 3.18 3.02 3.17
N ALA A 250 3.98 2.28 3.95
CA ALA A 250 4.27 2.63 5.34
C ALA A 250 5.69 3.18 5.41
N PHE A 251 5.84 4.40 5.93
CA PHE A 251 7.16 5.03 6.08
C PHE A 251 7.79 4.57 7.39
N THR A 252 9.04 4.13 7.32
CA THR A 252 9.77 3.57 8.45
C THR A 252 10.97 4.41 8.85
N SER A 253 11.41 5.34 8.00
CA SER A 253 12.33 6.42 8.39
C SER A 253 12.09 7.67 7.54
N ILE A 254 12.35 8.82 8.16
CA ILE A 254 12.20 10.16 7.57
C ILE A 254 13.53 10.87 7.82
N GLY A 255 14.35 11.01 6.77
CA GLY A 255 15.48 11.94 6.78
C GLY A 255 14.99 13.33 6.42
N VAL A 256 15.24 14.30 7.30
CA VAL A 256 15.01 15.73 7.08
C VAL A 256 16.31 16.38 6.62
#